data_AF-G0V0J9-F1
#
_entry.id   AF-G0V0J9-F1
#
_cell.length_a   1.000
_cell.length_b   1.000
_cell.length_c   1.000
_cell.angle_alpha   90.00
_cell.angle_beta   90.00
_cell.angle_gamma   90.00
#
_symmetry.space_group_name_H-M   'P 1'
#
loop_
_entity.id
_entity.type
_entity.pdbx_description
1 polymer ?
#
loop_
_entity_poly.entity_id
_entity_poly.type
_entity_poly.pdbx_seq_one_letter_code
_entity_poly.pdbx_strand_id
1 'polypeptide(L)'
;MSVLLDFYVHVRRDAHQQTLDALSNSSGTKSQTPIIQITARQLESLVRITESLARMRLDVLASRADAEEAIRLFKSATVDAIKSGVSDQSLTAAQSELVLRIEEALRRRVALGATVEHNRLMSEMARMGFDIKLVERAVYAMVKREELEWRKQRALIHRLR
;
A
#
# COMPACT_ATOMS: atom_id res chain seq x y z
N MET A 1 -12.57 -29.76 -1.75
CA MET A 1 -12.89 -28.72 -0.74
C MET A 1 -12.06 -28.78 0.54
N SER A 2 -11.64 -29.96 1.04
CA SER A 2 -10.80 -30.04 2.26
C SER A 2 -9.52 -29.20 2.20
N VAL A 3 -8.86 -29.19 1.05
CA VAL A 3 -7.62 -28.42 0.81
C VAL A 3 -7.75 -26.92 1.13
N LEU A 4 -8.86 -26.30 0.76
CA LEU A 4 -9.10 -24.87 1.01
C LEU A 4 -9.35 -24.59 2.49
N LEU A 5 -10.06 -25.50 3.17
CA LEU A 5 -10.34 -25.39 4.59
C LEU A 5 -9.06 -25.57 5.41
N ASP A 6 -8.27 -26.59 5.10
CA ASP A 6 -6.98 -26.85 5.76
C ASP A 6 -6.03 -25.65 5.59
N PHE A 7 -5.96 -25.11 4.38
CA PHE A 7 -5.21 -23.88 4.10
C PHE A 7 -5.72 -22.70 4.94
N TYR A 8 -7.03 -22.44 4.95
CA TYR A 8 -7.60 -21.34 5.72
C TYR A 8 -7.32 -21.45 7.23
N VAL A 9 -7.46 -22.64 7.81
CA VAL A 9 -7.19 -22.88 9.24
C VAL A 9 -5.71 -22.66 9.54
N HIS A 10 -4.82 -23.15 8.68
CA HIS A 10 -3.38 -22.99 8.84
C HIS A 10 -2.98 -21.51 8.78
N VAL A 11 -3.36 -20.79 7.72
CA VAL A 11 -2.98 -19.37 7.54
C VAL A 11 -3.58 -18.50 8.66
N ARG A 12 -4.80 -18.80 9.12
CA ARG A 12 -5.41 -18.09 10.25
C ARG A 12 -4.66 -18.32 11.56
N ARG A 13 -4.19 -19.54 11.81
CA ARG A 13 -3.37 -19.87 12.98
C ARG A 13 -2.03 -19.14 12.92
N ASP A 14 -1.38 -19.11 11.76
CA ASP A 14 -0.09 -18.45 11.56
C ASP A 14 -0.21 -16.92 11.76
N ALA A 15 -1.25 -16.30 11.20
CA ALA A 15 -1.50 -14.87 11.39
C ALA A 15 -1.79 -14.53 12.86
N HIS A 16 -2.49 -15.41 13.58
CA HIS A 16 -2.72 -15.24 15.01
C HIS A 16 -1.41 -15.36 15.80
N GLN A 17 -0.56 -16.33 15.48
CA GLN A 17 0.76 -16.49 16.12
C GLN A 17 1.64 -15.25 15.88
N GLN A 18 1.71 -14.75 14.65
CA GLN A 18 2.45 -13.53 14.32
C GLN A 18 1.92 -12.30 15.06
N THR A 19 0.60 -12.24 15.31
CA THR A 19 0.00 -11.18 16.13
C THR A 19 0.51 -11.25 17.57
N LEU A 20 0.51 -12.45 18.16
CA LEU A 20 0.97 -12.68 19.53
C LEU A 20 2.47 -12.42 19.67
N ASP A 21 3.29 -12.82 18.70
CA ASP A 21 4.74 -12.58 18.69
C ASP A 21 5.07 -11.09 18.49
N ALA A 22 4.27 -10.35 17.73
CA ALA A 22 4.40 -8.91 17.61
C ALA A 22 4.02 -8.19 18.93
N LEU A 23 2.97 -8.65 19.60
CA LEU A 23 2.51 -8.13 20.89
C LEU A 23 3.56 -8.37 22.00
N SER A 24 4.15 -9.56 22.06
CA SER A 24 5.15 -9.92 23.08
C SER A 24 6.47 -9.14 22.90
N ASN A 25 6.87 -8.86 21.67
CA ASN A 25 8.07 -8.07 21.38
C ASN A 25 7.85 -6.54 21.47
N SER A 26 6.61 -6.06 21.53
CA SER A 26 6.30 -4.62 21.60
C SER A 26 6.19 -4.10 23.05
N SER A 27 7.28 -4.05 23.78
CA SER A 27 7.36 -3.46 25.14
C SER A 27 7.46 -1.93 25.15
N GLY A 28 6.97 -1.21 24.13
CA GLY A 28 6.94 0.26 24.19
C GLY A 28 6.60 1.03 22.92
N THR A 29 6.49 0.40 21.76
CA THR A 29 6.15 1.11 20.52
C THR A 29 5.16 0.27 19.72
N LYS A 30 3.93 0.78 19.55
CA LYS A 30 2.87 0.12 18.77
C LYS A 30 3.34 -0.04 17.33
N SER A 31 3.86 -1.20 16.95
CA SER A 31 4.16 -1.53 15.57
C SER A 31 2.83 -1.52 14.79
N GLN A 32 2.62 -0.44 14.04
CA GLN A 32 1.44 -0.17 13.19
C GLN A 32 1.44 -1.01 11.91
N THR A 33 1.95 -2.24 11.93
CA THR A 33 1.78 -3.12 10.77
C THR A 33 0.34 -3.61 10.82
N PRO A 34 -0.54 -3.23 9.86
CA PRO A 34 -1.89 -3.74 9.84
C PRO A 34 -1.82 -5.25 9.61
N ILE A 35 -2.04 -6.02 10.66
CA ILE A 35 -2.14 -7.48 10.56
C ILE A 35 -3.40 -7.74 9.76
N ILE A 36 -3.23 -8.19 8.52
CA ILE A 36 -4.32 -8.57 7.62
C ILE A 36 -5.07 -9.72 8.27
N GLN A 37 -6.22 -9.41 8.86
CA GLN A 37 -7.07 -10.41 9.49
C GLN A 37 -7.63 -11.35 8.42
N ILE A 38 -7.45 -12.66 8.61
CA ILE A 38 -7.98 -13.66 7.69
C ILE A 38 -9.45 -13.89 7.99
N THR A 39 -10.31 -13.52 7.05
CA THR A 39 -11.77 -13.53 7.22
C THR A 39 -12.43 -14.67 6.45
N ALA A 40 -13.62 -15.08 6.88
CA ALA A 40 -14.43 -16.06 6.15
C ALA A 40 -14.75 -15.62 4.71
N ARG A 41 -14.81 -14.30 4.45
CA ARG A 41 -14.98 -13.73 3.10
C ARG A 41 -13.80 -14.06 2.17
N GLN A 42 -12.59 -14.15 2.70
CA GLN A 42 -11.43 -14.57 1.89
C GLN A 42 -11.52 -16.04 1.50
N LEU A 43 -12.03 -16.91 2.39
CA LEU A 43 -12.31 -18.31 2.05
C LEU A 43 -13.39 -18.41 0.98
N GLU A 44 -14.50 -17.66 1.10
CA GLU A 44 -15.53 -17.60 0.07
C GLU A 44 -14.97 -17.11 -1.28
N SER A 45 -14.08 -16.12 -1.24
CA SER A 45 -13.42 -15.60 -2.44
C SER A 45 -12.52 -16.66 -3.09
N LEU A 46 -11.79 -17.46 -2.31
CA LEU A 46 -11.02 -18.60 -2.81
C LEU A 46 -11.93 -19.61 -3.50
N VAL A 47 -13.07 -19.98 -2.90
CA VAL A 47 -14.04 -20.89 -3.51
C VAL A 47 -14.53 -20.34 -4.85
N ARG A 48 -14.90 -19.06 -4.92
CA ARG A 48 -15.31 -18.42 -6.19
C ARG A 48 -14.23 -18.47 -7.27
N ILE A 49 -12.96 -18.29 -6.92
CA ILE A 49 -11.84 -18.41 -7.87
C ILE A 49 -11.73 -19.86 -8.37
N THR A 50 -11.83 -20.85 -7.47
CA THR A 50 -11.79 -22.27 -7.88
C THR A 50 -12.90 -22.65 -8.85
N GLU A 51 -14.13 -22.19 -8.58
CA GLU A 51 -15.26 -22.40 -9.48
C GLU A 51 -15.07 -21.67 -10.82
N SER A 52 -14.48 -20.47 -10.80
CA SER A 52 -14.19 -19.71 -12.02
C SER A 52 -13.17 -20.43 -12.91
N LEU A 53 -12.14 -21.04 -12.33
CA LEU A 53 -11.15 -21.85 -13.05
C LEU A 53 -11.76 -23.12 -13.67
N ALA A 54 -12.71 -23.74 -12.97
CA ALA A 54 -13.49 -24.86 -13.52
C ALA A 54 -14.35 -24.40 -14.71
N ARG A 55 -15.08 -23.28 -14.56
CA ARG A 55 -15.91 -22.68 -15.61
C ARG A 55 -15.12 -22.30 -16.86
N MET A 56 -13.89 -21.79 -16.70
CA MET A 56 -13.02 -21.45 -17.83
C MET A 56 -12.63 -22.68 -18.68
N ARG A 57 -12.58 -23.86 -18.06
CA ARG A 57 -12.34 -25.13 -18.75
C ARG A 57 -13.64 -25.83 -19.19
N LEU A 58 -14.77 -25.16 -19.04
CA LEU A 58 -16.11 -25.68 -19.32
C LEU A 58 -16.46 -26.94 -18.52
N ASP A 59 -15.86 -27.09 -17.33
CA ASP A 59 -16.16 -28.18 -16.42
C ASP A 59 -17.23 -27.76 -15.39
N VAL A 60 -18.12 -28.70 -15.05
CA VAL A 60 -19.19 -28.51 -14.07
C VAL A 60 -18.66 -28.65 -12.65
N LEU A 61 -17.60 -29.45 -12.46
CA LEU A 61 -17.02 -29.73 -11.15
C LEU A 61 -15.61 -29.12 -11.02
N ALA A 62 -15.36 -28.46 -9.89
CA ALA A 62 -14.02 -27.97 -9.57
C ALA A 62 -13.13 -29.11 -9.07
N SER A 63 -11.95 -29.24 -9.68
CA SER A 63 -10.96 -30.24 -9.31
C SER A 63 -10.08 -29.74 -8.15
N ARG A 64 -9.36 -30.67 -7.52
CA ARG A 64 -8.32 -30.34 -6.54
C ARG A 64 -7.25 -29.40 -7.13
N ALA A 65 -6.90 -29.59 -8.40
CA ALA A 65 -5.92 -28.76 -9.08
C ALA A 65 -6.33 -27.27 -9.11
N ASP A 66 -7.63 -26.98 -9.24
CA ASP A 66 -8.13 -25.59 -9.23
C ASP A 66 -8.01 -24.94 -7.87
N ALA A 67 -8.21 -25.72 -6.81
CA ALA A 67 -8.01 -25.28 -5.44
C ALA A 67 -6.54 -24.96 -5.16
N GLU A 68 -5.63 -25.78 -5.63
CA GLU A 68 -4.19 -25.55 -5.49
C GLU A 68 -3.76 -24.30 -6.27
N GLU A 69 -4.29 -24.10 -7.47
CA GLU A 69 -4.01 -22.91 -8.28
C GLU A 69 -4.59 -21.63 -7.66
N ALA A 70 -5.82 -21.68 -7.15
CA ALA A 70 -6.42 -20.54 -6.44
C ALA A 70 -5.62 -20.15 -5.19
N ILE A 71 -5.12 -21.14 -4.43
CA ILE A 71 -4.23 -20.90 -3.29
C ILE A 71 -2.92 -20.24 -3.74
N ARG A 72 -2.33 -20.72 -4.84
CA ARG A 72 -1.09 -20.15 -5.40
C ARG A 72 -1.28 -18.68 -5.78
N LEU A 73 -2.37 -18.35 -6.49
CA LEU A 73 -2.72 -16.98 -6.85
C LEU A 73 -2.93 -16.10 -5.61
N PHE A 74 -3.66 -16.60 -4.62
CA PHE A 74 -3.91 -15.89 -3.36
C PHE A 74 -2.62 -15.58 -2.59
N LYS A 75 -1.67 -16.52 -2.51
CA LYS A 75 -0.36 -16.29 -1.88
C LYS A 75 0.41 -15.17 -2.58
N SER A 76 0.46 -15.17 -3.91
CA SER A 76 1.11 -14.10 -4.67
C SER A 76 0.46 -12.74 -4.40
N ALA A 77 -0.88 -12.68 -4.48
CA ALA A 77 -1.63 -11.45 -4.24
C ALA A 77 -1.45 -10.92 -2.80
N THR A 78 -1.36 -11.82 -1.81
CA THR A 78 -1.12 -11.45 -0.41
C THR A 78 0.29 -10.86 -0.22
N VAL A 79 1.31 -11.48 -0.82
CA VAL A 79 2.69 -10.96 -0.78
C VAL A 79 2.76 -9.57 -1.41
N ASP A 80 2.11 -9.39 -2.57
CA ASP A 80 2.09 -8.10 -3.25
C ASP A 80 1.31 -7.05 -2.46
N ALA A 81 0.17 -7.42 -1.87
CA ALA A 81 -0.61 -6.54 -1.01
C ALA A 81 0.13 -6.12 0.27
N ILE A 82 0.91 -7.02 0.87
CA ILE A 82 1.77 -6.70 2.03
C ILE A 82 2.86 -5.71 1.60
N LYS A 83 3.55 -5.98 0.48
CA LYS A 83 4.58 -5.07 -0.05
C LYS A 83 4.01 -3.69 -0.40
N SER A 84 2.83 -3.63 -1.03
CA SER A 84 2.20 -2.37 -1.40
C SER A 84 1.60 -1.64 -0.20
N GLY A 85 0.98 -2.35 0.75
CA GLY A 85 0.38 -1.79 1.96
C GLY A 85 1.41 -1.24 2.93
N VAL A 86 2.60 -1.86 3.03
CA VAL A 86 3.74 -1.30 3.77
C VAL A 86 4.26 -0.03 3.09
N SER A 87 4.29 0.00 1.76
CA SER A 87 4.75 1.17 1.00
C SER A 87 3.82 2.39 1.13
N ASP A 88 2.55 2.20 1.48
CA ASP A 88 1.59 3.31 1.56
C ASP A 88 1.43 3.90 2.97
N GLN A 89 1.95 3.25 4.02
CA GLN A 89 1.84 3.78 5.40
C GLN A 89 3.17 3.94 6.14
N SER A 90 4.25 3.28 5.74
CA SER A 90 5.54 3.39 6.43
C SER A 90 6.62 3.86 5.46
N LEU A 91 7.00 5.14 5.56
CA LEU A 91 8.26 5.59 5.00
C LEU A 91 9.35 4.76 5.68
N THR A 92 10.15 4.04 4.90
CA THR A 92 11.43 3.53 5.43
C THR A 92 12.23 4.73 5.96
N ALA A 93 13.05 4.56 7.00
CA ALA A 93 13.80 5.69 7.59
C ALA A 93 14.60 6.50 6.55
N ALA A 94 15.15 5.81 5.54
CA ALA A 94 15.81 6.42 4.40
C ALA A 94 14.86 7.23 3.49
N GLN A 95 13.64 6.72 3.23
CA GLN A 95 12.64 7.47 2.46
C GLN A 95 12.13 8.69 3.23
N SER A 96 12.06 8.65 4.57
CA SER A 96 11.72 9.81 5.39
C SER A 96 12.75 10.93 5.23
N GLU A 97 14.04 10.59 5.25
CA GLU A 97 15.11 11.57 5.01
C GLU A 97 15.05 12.16 3.59
N LEU A 98 14.79 11.33 2.58
CA LEU A 98 14.61 11.80 1.21
C LEU A 98 13.40 12.73 1.06
N VAL A 99 12.28 12.43 1.72
CA VAL A 99 11.10 13.30 1.76
C VAL A 99 11.45 14.65 2.38
N LEU A 100 12.22 14.71 3.47
CA LEU A 100 12.66 15.98 4.06
C LEU A 100 13.53 16.80 3.10
N ARG A 101 14.44 16.17 2.36
CA ARG A 101 15.24 16.85 1.31
C ARG A 101 14.35 17.38 0.19
N ILE A 102 13.32 16.63 -0.20
CA ILE A 102 12.33 17.07 -1.19
C ILE A 102 11.51 18.25 -0.63
N GLU A 103 11.08 18.21 0.63
CA GLU A 103 10.38 19.32 1.30
C GLU A 103 11.24 20.60 1.30
N GLU A 104 12.53 20.51 1.61
CA GLU A 104 13.46 21.64 1.51
C GLU A 104 13.58 22.18 0.08
N ALA A 105 13.70 21.31 -0.92
CA ALA A 105 13.76 21.70 -2.31
C ALA A 105 12.45 22.39 -2.76
N LEU A 106 11.30 21.88 -2.34
CA LEU A 106 9.98 22.48 -2.59
C LEU A 106 9.86 23.86 -1.94
N ARG A 107 10.32 24.03 -0.70
CA ARG A 107 10.34 25.33 0.00
C ARG A 107 11.27 26.35 -0.66
N ARG A 108 12.37 25.92 -1.30
CA ARG A 108 13.24 26.81 -2.08
C ARG A 108 12.61 27.22 -3.41
N ARG A 109 11.83 26.35 -4.04
CA ARG A 109 11.19 26.62 -5.34
C ARG A 109 9.91 27.42 -5.23
N VAL A 110 9.08 27.14 -4.22
CA VAL A 110 7.85 27.89 -3.97
C VAL A 110 8.11 28.88 -2.85
N ALA A 111 8.33 30.15 -3.22
CA ALA A 111 8.46 31.24 -2.23
C ALA A 111 7.13 31.45 -1.48
N LEU A 112 7.20 32.07 -0.29
CA LEU A 112 6.01 32.40 0.50
C LEU A 112 5.06 33.29 -0.33
N GLY A 113 3.78 32.91 -0.39
CA GLY A 113 2.76 33.60 -1.18
C GLY A 113 2.86 33.40 -2.70
N ALA A 114 3.86 32.66 -3.21
CA ALA A 114 3.96 32.36 -4.63
C ALA A 114 2.99 31.23 -5.03
N THR A 115 2.59 31.24 -6.30
CA THR A 115 1.77 30.18 -6.91
C THR A 115 2.54 29.55 -8.07
N VAL A 116 2.62 28.23 -8.08
CA VAL A 116 3.33 27.46 -9.10
C VAL A 116 2.41 26.38 -9.67
N GLU A 117 2.55 26.08 -10.96
CA GLU A 117 1.83 24.99 -11.61
C GLU A 117 2.34 23.63 -11.15
N HIS A 118 1.43 22.73 -10.80
CA HIS A 118 1.76 21.41 -10.28
C HIS A 118 2.57 20.58 -11.29
N ASN A 119 2.12 20.49 -12.54
CA ASN A 119 2.81 19.70 -13.58
C ASN A 119 4.23 20.20 -13.83
N ARG A 120 4.43 21.52 -13.77
CA ARG A 120 5.76 22.13 -13.92
C ARG A 120 6.64 21.80 -12.72
N LEU A 121 6.11 21.92 -11.49
CA LEU A 121 6.83 21.58 -10.27
C LEU A 121 7.25 20.10 -10.27
N MET A 122 6.35 19.19 -10.64
CA MET A 122 6.65 17.75 -10.75
C MET A 122 7.74 17.47 -11.79
N SER A 123 7.67 18.11 -12.96
CA SER A 123 8.67 17.98 -14.01
C SER A 123 10.05 18.49 -13.58
N GLU A 124 10.10 19.58 -12.81
CA GLU A 124 11.34 20.14 -12.27
C GLU A 124 11.94 19.24 -11.17
N MET A 125 11.12 18.67 -10.28
CA MET A 125 11.59 17.73 -9.27
C MET A 125 12.13 16.44 -9.90
N ALA A 126 11.48 15.95 -10.95
CA ALA A 126 11.95 14.80 -11.73
C ALA A 126 13.31 15.08 -12.40
N ARG A 127 13.53 16.29 -12.93
CA ARG A 127 14.83 16.71 -13.49
C ARG A 127 15.95 16.78 -12.45
N MET A 128 15.62 17.01 -11.19
CA MET A 128 16.58 17.00 -10.09
C MET A 128 16.88 15.58 -9.56
N GLY A 129 16.27 14.54 -10.16
CA GLY A 129 16.52 13.14 -9.83
C GLY A 129 15.65 12.59 -8.71
N PHE A 130 14.59 13.30 -8.29
CA PHE A 130 13.66 12.78 -7.29
C PHE A 130 12.61 11.87 -7.91
N ASP A 131 12.23 10.80 -7.18
CA ASP A 131 11.11 9.95 -7.57
C ASP A 131 9.79 10.73 -7.46
N ILE A 132 9.04 10.76 -8.57
CA ILE A 132 7.74 11.41 -8.71
C ILE A 132 6.80 10.98 -7.57
N LYS A 133 6.80 9.70 -7.19
CA LYS A 133 5.93 9.18 -6.12
C LYS A 133 6.29 9.78 -4.75
N LEU A 134 7.58 9.96 -4.46
CA LEU A 134 8.04 10.59 -3.22
C LEU A 134 7.72 12.09 -3.21
N VAL A 135 7.80 12.75 -4.37
CA VAL A 135 7.45 14.17 -4.52
C VAL A 135 5.95 14.39 -4.30
N GLU A 136 5.08 13.59 -4.90
CA GLU A 136 3.62 13.68 -4.68
C GLU A 136 3.29 13.50 -3.19
N ARG A 137 3.97 12.57 -2.54
CA ARG A 137 3.80 12.30 -1.10
C ARG A 137 4.31 13.45 -0.23
N ALA A 138 5.42 14.08 -0.58
CA ALA A 138 5.94 15.28 0.08
C ALA A 138 4.95 16.45 -0.07
N VAL A 139 4.43 16.69 -1.27
CA VAL A 139 3.40 17.71 -1.52
C VAL A 139 2.14 17.42 -0.70
N TYR A 140 1.68 16.17 -0.65
CA TYR A 140 0.54 15.78 0.18
C TYR A 140 0.79 16.03 1.68
N ALA A 141 1.99 15.71 2.18
CA ALA A 141 2.37 15.97 3.56
C ALA A 141 2.39 17.47 3.88
N MET A 142 2.94 18.30 3.00
CA MET A 142 2.97 19.76 3.15
C MET A 142 1.57 20.38 3.08
N VAL A 143 0.67 19.85 2.23
CA VAL A 143 -0.74 20.29 2.18
C VAL A 143 -1.47 19.91 3.46
N LYS A 144 -1.25 18.70 3.99
CA LYS A 144 -1.82 18.26 5.27
C LYS A 144 -1.34 19.11 6.45
N ARG A 145 -0.13 19.69 6.37
CA ARG A 145 0.43 20.63 7.36
C ARG A 145 0.00 22.09 7.12
N GLU A 146 -0.88 22.34 6.14
CA GLU A 146 -1.32 23.70 5.77
C GLU A 146 -0.19 24.63 5.29
N GLU A 147 0.96 24.08 4.87
CA GLU A 147 2.04 24.86 4.25
C GLU A 147 1.70 25.19 2.78
N LEU A 148 1.01 24.27 2.10
CA LEU A 148 0.61 24.38 0.69
C LEU A 148 -0.90 24.25 0.54
N GLU A 149 -1.47 24.99 -0.41
CA GLU A 149 -2.89 24.97 -0.75
C GLU A 149 -3.07 24.63 -2.24
N TRP A 150 -4.01 23.74 -2.54
CA TRP A 150 -4.44 23.47 -3.90
C TRP A 150 -5.41 24.53 -4.40
N ARG A 151 -5.13 25.11 -5.56
CA ARG A 151 -6.04 26.04 -6.25
C ARG A 151 -6.35 25.56 -7.67
N LYS A 152 -7.46 26.05 -8.22
CA LYS A 152 -7.94 25.74 -9.58
C LYS A 152 -7.92 24.24 -9.88
N GLN A 153 -8.73 23.45 -9.14
CA GLN A 153 -8.87 22.00 -9.36
C GLN A 153 -7.52 21.24 -9.32
N ARG A 154 -6.66 21.56 -8.35
CA ARG A 154 -5.32 20.96 -8.17
C ARG A 154 -4.31 21.25 -9.30
N ALA A 155 -4.59 22.18 -10.20
CA ALA A 155 -3.62 22.59 -11.21
C ALA A 155 -2.51 23.48 -10.62
N LEU A 156 -2.84 24.25 -9.58
CA LEU A 156 -1.94 25.22 -8.95
C LEU A 156 -1.68 24.88 -7.49
N ILE A 157 -0.44 25.10 -7.06
CA ILE A 157 0.01 25.00 -5.67
C ILE A 157 0.36 26.41 -5.21
N HIS A 158 -0.26 26.86 -4.12
CA HIS A 158 0.03 28.14 -3.48
C HIS A 158 0.62 27.90 -2.09
N ARG A 159 1.70 28.61 -1.75
CA ARG A 159 2.34 28.46 -0.44
C ARG A 159 1.82 29.48 0.57
N LEU A 160 1.26 28.99 1.67
CA LEU A 160 0.67 29.80 2.73
C LEU A 160 1.70 30.22 3.79
N ARG A 161 2.64 29.33 4.15
CA ARG A 161 3.60 29.50 5.26
C ARG A 161 4.99 28.89 4.97
#